data_AF-A0A7C5K8W7-F1
#
_entry.id   AF-A0A7C5K8W7-F1
#
_cell.length_a   1.000
_cell.length_b   1.000
_cell.length_c   1.000
_cell.angle_alpha   90.00
_cell.angle_beta   90.00
_cell.angle_gamma   90.00
#
_symmetry.space_group_name_H-M   'P 1'
#
loop_
_entity.id
_entity.type
_entity.pdbx_description
1 polymer ?
#
loop_
_entity_poly.entity_id
_entity_poly.type
_entity_poly.pdbx_seq_one_letter_code
_entity_poly.pdbx_strand_id
1 'polypeptide(L)'
;MEYGIIDFVGLSSKGLGKDAFSFKLKKEDISFMEIKSEIFGKKSLPFFKANIDKLKEFYSLKDIRRLDKYARIVLLLSSEILKNINQNEKEDMAVILGTSYGSFKTNCDFLDTIILQGFEYASPMLFTGTVHNSPLAPLGIFQGLRGTSYCISNFEKTFSSSLYLADLLLSSMVCEKILLIFADEISDLLLYGFSNILKIDEDNIRTIPQEGGCAFLLGFENFILPLKKINDFLKERQKNMENYGFTYYPEAFELLINLNKIDIK
;
A
#
# COMPACT_ATOMS: atom_id res chain seq x y z
N MET A 1 -25.61 0.75 14.05
CA MET A 1 -24.93 -0.56 14.08
C MET A 1 -23.45 -0.29 14.26
N GLU A 2 -22.73 -1.15 14.99
CA GLU A 2 -21.28 -1.04 15.13
C GLU A 2 -20.59 -1.77 13.98
N TYR A 3 -19.42 -1.28 13.56
CA TYR A 3 -18.61 -1.84 12.49
C TYR A 3 -17.13 -1.55 12.77
N GLY A 4 -16.25 -2.34 12.17
CA GLY A 4 -14.83 -2.27 12.46
C GLY A 4 -13.98 -3.13 11.55
N ILE A 5 -12.72 -3.28 11.92
CA ILE A 5 -11.78 -4.19 11.26
C ILE A 5 -12.18 -5.62 11.58
N ILE A 6 -12.44 -6.43 10.56
CA ILE A 6 -12.70 -7.87 10.61
C ILE A 6 -11.38 -8.63 10.52
N ASP A 7 -10.56 -8.28 9.53
CA ASP A 7 -9.25 -8.89 9.32
C ASP A 7 -8.26 -7.87 8.77
N PHE A 8 -6.98 -8.21 8.83
CA PHE A 8 -5.90 -7.38 8.31
C PHE A 8 -4.71 -8.20 7.86
N VAL A 9 -3.92 -7.63 6.97
CA VAL A 9 -2.64 -8.20 6.53
C VAL A 9 -1.67 -7.09 6.18
N GLY A 10 -0.37 -7.35 6.38
CA GLY A 10 0.70 -6.47 5.95
C GLY A 10 1.63 -7.12 4.94
N LEU A 11 2.37 -6.29 4.22
CA LEU A 11 3.43 -6.68 3.30
C LEU A 11 4.65 -5.76 3.49
N SER A 12 5.80 -6.37 3.79
CA SER A 12 7.08 -5.68 3.95
C SER A 12 8.21 -6.41 3.22
N SER A 13 9.46 -6.01 3.47
CA SER A 13 10.64 -6.77 3.05
C SER A 13 10.72 -8.18 3.65
N LYS A 14 10.05 -8.43 4.78
CA LYS A 14 9.95 -9.77 5.37
C LYS A 14 8.91 -10.65 4.70
N GLY A 15 8.09 -10.08 3.83
CA GLY A 15 7.01 -10.76 3.14
C GLY A 15 5.63 -10.43 3.69
N LEU A 16 4.68 -11.28 3.35
CA LEU A 16 3.26 -11.10 3.55
C LEU A 16 2.78 -11.83 4.82
N GLY A 17 1.99 -11.13 5.65
CA GLY A 17 1.35 -11.69 6.83
C GLY A 17 0.98 -10.62 7.87
N LYS A 18 0.35 -11.05 8.97
CA LYS A 18 -0.01 -10.16 10.09
C LYS A 18 1.25 -9.57 10.75
N ASP A 19 2.32 -10.37 10.87
CA ASP A 19 3.61 -9.96 11.46
C ASP A 19 4.55 -9.22 10.50
N ALA A 20 4.12 -8.93 9.26
CA ALA A 20 4.95 -8.30 8.24
C ALA A 20 5.52 -6.95 8.71
N PHE A 21 4.75 -6.19 9.50
CA PHE A 21 5.19 -4.94 10.13
C PHE A 21 5.39 -5.17 11.62
N SER A 22 6.55 -5.71 11.98
CA SER A 22 7.04 -5.74 13.36
C SER A 22 8.28 -4.85 13.47
N PHE A 23 8.59 -4.35 14.68
CA PHE A 23 9.84 -3.64 15.00
C PHE A 23 11.13 -4.46 14.72
N LYS A 24 11.00 -5.63 14.11
CA LYS A 24 12.08 -6.59 13.86
C LYS A 24 12.75 -6.39 12.50
N LEU A 25 12.40 -5.40 11.67
CA LEU A 25 13.18 -5.11 10.45
C LEU A 25 14.65 -5.01 10.82
N LYS A 26 15.49 -5.79 10.16
CA LYS A 26 16.92 -5.84 10.45
C LYS A 26 17.70 -5.14 9.36
N LYS A 27 18.95 -4.78 9.67
CA LYS A 27 19.91 -4.26 8.69
C LYS A 27 20.08 -5.21 7.50
N GLU A 28 19.91 -6.52 7.72
CA GLU A 28 19.93 -7.59 6.70
C GLU A 28 18.78 -7.48 5.67
N ASP A 29 17.65 -6.86 6.04
CA ASP A 29 16.48 -6.70 5.16
C ASP A 29 16.62 -5.46 4.25
N ILE A 30 17.65 -4.63 4.44
CA ILE A 30 17.87 -3.40 3.69
C ILE A 30 18.37 -3.74 2.29
N SER A 31 17.68 -3.19 1.29
CA SER A 31 18.10 -3.15 -0.10
C SER A 31 18.72 -1.80 -0.42
N PHE A 32 19.51 -1.75 -1.50
CA PHE A 32 20.14 -0.52 -1.97
C PHE A 32 19.75 -0.23 -3.41
N MET A 33 19.51 1.05 -3.68
CA MET A 33 19.24 1.55 -5.01
C MET A 33 20.35 2.54 -5.39
N GLU A 34 20.99 2.27 -6.51
CA GLU A 34 22.04 3.12 -7.04
C GLU A 34 21.44 4.18 -7.95
N ILE A 35 21.57 5.44 -7.58
CA ILE A 35 21.09 6.59 -8.34
C ILE A 35 22.29 7.25 -9.01
N LYS A 36 22.21 7.40 -10.33
CA LYS A 36 23.20 8.11 -11.14
C LYS A 36 22.59 9.41 -11.63
N SER A 37 23.25 10.52 -11.33
CA SER A 37 22.91 11.82 -11.87
C SER A 37 24.17 12.51 -12.37
N GLU A 38 24.09 13.18 -13.51
CA GLU A 38 25.17 14.04 -14.01
C GLU A 38 25.47 15.19 -13.04
N ILE A 39 24.46 15.66 -12.29
CA ILE A 39 24.56 16.80 -11.38
C ILE A 39 25.05 16.38 -9.99
N PHE A 40 24.67 15.19 -9.51
CA PHE A 40 24.91 14.76 -8.13
C PHE A 40 25.85 13.56 -8.00
N GLY A 41 26.40 13.07 -9.11
CA GLY A 41 27.23 11.88 -9.14
C GLY A 41 26.45 10.60 -8.83
N LYS A 42 27.17 9.59 -8.34
CA LYS A 42 26.62 8.29 -7.95
C LYS A 42 26.31 8.27 -6.46
N LYS A 43 25.05 8.06 -6.09
CA LYS A 43 24.61 7.90 -4.69
C LYS A 43 23.95 6.53 -4.52
N SER A 44 24.32 5.80 -3.48
CA SER A 44 23.62 4.58 -3.06
C SER A 44 22.69 4.93 -1.91
N LEU A 45 21.40 4.60 -2.03
CA LEU A 45 20.41 4.92 -1.00
C LEU A 45 19.74 3.64 -0.48
N PRO A 46 19.61 3.50 0.85
CA PRO A 46 18.98 2.33 1.45
C PRO A 46 17.45 2.45 1.36
N PHE A 47 16.78 1.31 1.19
CA PHE A 47 15.34 1.18 1.30
C PHE A 47 14.94 -0.26 1.65
N PHE A 48 13.76 -0.47 2.22
CA PHE A 48 13.20 -1.81 2.40
C PHE A 48 12.35 -2.18 1.18
N LYS A 49 12.80 -3.19 0.43
CA LYS A 49 12.10 -3.69 -0.75
C LYS A 49 11.03 -4.71 -0.36
N ALA A 50 9.80 -4.54 -0.83
CA ALA A 50 8.72 -5.49 -0.53
C ALA A 50 8.99 -6.87 -1.14
N ASN A 51 8.81 -7.94 -0.36
CA ASN A 51 8.92 -9.32 -0.86
C ASN A 51 7.57 -9.82 -1.39
N ILE A 52 7.42 -9.78 -2.72
CA ILE A 52 6.19 -10.15 -3.44
C ILE A 52 6.20 -11.58 -4.00
N ASP A 53 7.14 -12.45 -3.59
CA ASP A 53 7.28 -13.79 -4.20
C ASP A 53 6.04 -14.66 -4.06
N LYS A 54 5.31 -14.52 -2.94
CA LYS A 54 4.05 -15.22 -2.68
C LYS A 54 2.94 -14.91 -3.70
N LEU A 55 3.07 -13.86 -4.51
CA LEU A 55 2.09 -13.59 -5.58
C LEU A 55 1.99 -14.74 -6.59
N LYS A 56 3.07 -15.52 -6.75
CA LYS A 56 3.12 -16.71 -7.62
C LYS A 56 2.24 -17.87 -7.12
N GLU A 57 1.83 -17.85 -5.86
CA GLU A 57 0.88 -18.83 -5.29
C GLU A 57 -0.56 -18.54 -5.75
N PHE A 58 -0.86 -17.29 -6.11
CA PHE A 58 -2.19 -16.85 -6.53
C PHE A 58 -2.35 -16.75 -8.05
N TYR A 59 -1.28 -16.40 -8.78
CA TYR A 59 -1.36 -16.12 -10.21
C TYR A 59 -0.19 -16.70 -11.00
N SER A 60 -0.45 -17.06 -12.25
CA SER A 60 0.62 -17.42 -13.17
C SER A 60 1.44 -16.18 -13.54
N LEU A 61 2.75 -16.37 -13.80
CA LEU A 61 3.61 -15.28 -14.26
C LEU A 61 3.10 -14.63 -15.54
N LYS A 62 2.37 -15.37 -16.39
CA LYS A 62 1.81 -14.88 -17.65
C LYS A 62 0.74 -13.81 -17.39
N ASP A 63 -0.11 -14.03 -16.39
CA ASP A 63 -1.27 -13.17 -16.09
C ASP A 63 -0.82 -11.84 -15.49
N ILE A 64 0.16 -11.88 -14.59
CA ILE A 64 0.66 -10.70 -13.89
C ILE A 64 1.81 -9.99 -14.60
N ARG A 65 2.35 -10.54 -15.70
CA ARG A 65 3.53 -10.00 -16.40
C ARG A 65 3.37 -8.53 -16.80
N ARG A 66 2.15 -8.13 -17.14
CA ARG A 66 1.82 -6.78 -17.61
C ARG A 66 1.52 -5.79 -16.49
N LEU A 67 1.36 -6.26 -15.26
CA LEU A 67 1.16 -5.41 -14.11
C LEU A 67 2.49 -4.82 -13.66
N ASP A 68 2.49 -3.53 -13.34
CA ASP A 68 3.59 -2.91 -12.62
C ASP A 68 3.66 -3.44 -11.18
N LYS A 69 4.73 -3.08 -10.47
CA LYS A 69 4.99 -3.62 -9.14
C LYS A 69 4.02 -3.05 -8.10
N TYR A 70 3.61 -1.79 -8.25
CA TYR A 70 2.53 -1.20 -7.46
C TYR A 70 1.23 -2.02 -7.52
N ALA A 71 0.73 -2.34 -8.72
CA ALA A 71 -0.46 -3.17 -8.89
C ALA A 71 -0.27 -4.59 -8.34
N ARG A 72 0.92 -5.17 -8.48
CA ARG A 72 1.25 -6.50 -7.91
C ARG A 72 1.23 -6.51 -6.37
N ILE A 73 1.69 -5.44 -5.72
CA ILE A 73 1.61 -5.29 -4.26
C ILE A 73 0.15 -5.27 -3.81
N VAL A 74 -0.68 -4.45 -4.45
CA VAL A 74 -2.12 -4.35 -4.16
C VAL A 74 -2.80 -5.69 -4.37
N LEU A 75 -2.50 -6.36 -5.48
CA LEU A 75 -3.07 -7.67 -5.81
C LEU A 75 -2.66 -8.73 -4.77
N LEU A 76 -1.40 -8.74 -4.32
CA LEU A 76 -0.93 -9.67 -3.29
C LEU A 76 -1.66 -9.47 -1.95
N LEU A 77 -1.76 -8.22 -1.49
CA LEU A 77 -2.47 -7.87 -0.25
C LEU A 77 -3.95 -8.29 -0.31
N SER A 78 -4.62 -7.97 -1.42
CA SER A 78 -6.03 -8.35 -1.63
C SER A 78 -6.23 -9.86 -1.69
N SER A 79 -5.32 -10.59 -2.33
CA SER A 79 -5.44 -12.05 -2.49
C SER A 79 -5.34 -12.75 -1.15
N GLU A 80 -4.43 -12.31 -0.29
CA GLU A 80 -4.22 -12.89 1.02
C GLU A 80 -5.39 -12.63 1.97
N ILE A 81 -5.89 -11.39 2.03
CA ILE A 81 -6.99 -11.04 2.94
C ILE A 81 -8.33 -11.63 2.46
N LEU A 82 -8.51 -11.81 1.16
CA LEU A 82 -9.73 -12.36 0.56
C LEU A 82 -9.70 -13.88 0.32
N LYS A 83 -8.62 -14.59 0.70
CA LYS A 83 -8.44 -16.02 0.37
C LYS A 83 -9.56 -16.92 0.90
N ASN A 84 -10.15 -16.56 2.03
CA ASN A 84 -11.22 -17.31 2.70
C ASN A 84 -12.61 -16.68 2.51
N ILE A 85 -12.72 -15.58 1.76
CA ILE A 85 -13.99 -14.93 1.46
C ILE A 85 -14.56 -15.58 0.19
N ASN A 86 -15.82 -15.99 0.24
CA ASN A 86 -16.50 -16.60 -0.91
C ASN A 86 -16.82 -15.53 -1.99
N GLN A 87 -17.06 -15.97 -3.23
CA GLN A 87 -17.20 -15.04 -4.36
C GLN A 87 -18.42 -14.12 -4.22
N ASN A 88 -19.54 -14.62 -3.71
CA ASN A 88 -20.77 -13.83 -3.56
C ASN A 88 -20.56 -12.64 -2.60
N GLU A 89 -19.82 -12.83 -1.51
CA GLU A 89 -19.49 -11.73 -0.59
C GLU A 89 -18.51 -10.70 -1.21
N LYS A 90 -17.75 -11.07 -2.24
CA LYS A 90 -16.83 -10.15 -2.93
C LYS A 90 -17.54 -9.26 -3.95
N GLU A 91 -18.64 -9.73 -4.55
CA GLU A 91 -19.27 -9.00 -5.65
C GLU A 91 -19.76 -7.61 -5.22
N ASP A 92 -20.37 -7.50 -4.04
CA ASP A 92 -20.89 -6.23 -3.50
C ASP A 92 -19.90 -5.49 -2.57
N MET A 93 -18.69 -6.02 -2.40
CA MET A 93 -17.68 -5.42 -1.53
C MET A 93 -17.13 -4.14 -2.16
N ALA A 94 -17.21 -3.03 -1.42
CA ALA A 94 -16.56 -1.80 -1.86
C ALA A 94 -15.04 -1.89 -1.68
N VAL A 95 -14.29 -1.23 -2.56
CA VAL A 95 -12.84 -1.18 -2.51
C VAL A 95 -12.38 0.25 -2.30
N ILE A 96 -11.51 0.48 -1.33
CA ILE A 96 -10.83 1.76 -1.16
C ILE A 96 -9.33 1.49 -1.26
N LEU A 97 -8.70 2.04 -2.30
CA LEU A 97 -7.26 2.01 -2.49
C LEU A 97 -6.67 3.35 -2.03
N GLY A 98 -5.95 3.35 -0.91
CA GLY A 98 -5.11 4.43 -0.47
C GLY A 98 -3.71 4.33 -1.07
N THR A 99 -3.19 5.44 -1.57
CA THR A 99 -1.81 5.55 -2.03
C THR A 99 -1.22 6.93 -1.75
N SER A 100 0.06 7.04 -1.35
CA SER A 100 0.69 8.33 -1.08
C SER A 100 1.40 8.86 -2.33
N TYR A 101 1.94 7.96 -3.15
CA TYR A 101 2.65 8.26 -4.40
C TYR A 101 2.20 7.38 -5.57
N GLY A 102 1.60 6.22 -5.30
CA GLY A 102 0.99 5.32 -6.28
C GLY A 102 1.94 4.91 -7.39
N SER A 103 1.46 4.99 -8.63
CA SER A 103 2.18 4.63 -9.85
C SER A 103 3.33 5.58 -10.24
N PHE A 104 3.99 6.22 -9.28
CA PHE A 104 5.01 7.24 -9.54
C PHE A 104 6.16 6.70 -10.38
N LYS A 105 6.61 5.45 -10.11
CA LYS A 105 7.64 4.79 -10.93
C LYS A 105 7.18 4.60 -12.37
N THR A 106 6.02 3.97 -12.57
CA THR A 106 5.45 3.72 -13.90
C THR A 106 5.23 5.01 -14.68
N ASN A 107 4.83 6.09 -14.00
CA ASN A 107 4.69 7.42 -14.58
C ASN A 107 6.04 7.97 -15.07
N CYS A 108 7.09 7.89 -14.26
CA CYS A 108 8.44 8.30 -14.68
C CYS A 108 8.94 7.47 -15.87
N ASP A 109 8.82 6.14 -15.81
CA ASP A 109 9.25 5.25 -16.90
C ASP A 109 8.51 5.57 -18.23
N PHE A 110 7.24 5.95 -18.15
CA PHE A 110 6.45 6.39 -19.31
C PHE A 110 6.94 7.74 -19.87
N LEU A 111 7.20 8.72 -19.00
CA LEU A 111 7.71 10.03 -19.40
C LEU A 111 9.12 9.93 -19.97
N ASP A 112 9.99 9.10 -19.40
CA ASP A 112 11.35 8.86 -19.91
C ASP A 112 11.30 8.31 -21.34
N THR A 113 10.33 7.46 -21.65
CA THR A 113 10.12 6.97 -23.03
C THR A 113 9.84 8.13 -23.98
N ILE A 114 8.94 9.05 -23.61
CA ILE A 114 8.59 10.21 -24.44
C ILE A 114 9.78 11.16 -24.58
N ILE A 115 10.45 11.48 -23.46
CA ILE A 115 11.53 12.47 -23.41
C ILE A 115 12.76 11.99 -24.19
N LEU A 116 13.14 10.72 -24.02
CA LEU A 116 14.37 10.18 -24.57
C LEU A 116 14.20 9.61 -25.99
N GLN A 117 13.00 9.13 -26.33
CA GLN A 117 12.77 8.38 -27.57
C GLN A 117 11.73 9.04 -28.49
N GLY A 118 10.83 9.88 -27.96
CA GLY A 118 9.74 10.50 -28.72
C GLY A 118 8.36 9.88 -28.44
N PHE A 119 7.30 10.60 -28.82
CA PHE A 119 5.91 10.21 -28.55
C PHE A 119 5.49 8.89 -29.21
N GLU A 120 6.04 8.59 -30.39
CA GLU A 120 5.75 7.38 -31.15
C GLU A 120 6.20 6.09 -30.46
N TYR A 121 7.09 6.19 -29.46
CA TYR A 121 7.56 5.06 -28.66
C TYR A 121 6.80 4.90 -27.34
N ALA A 122 5.91 5.83 -27.00
CA ALA A 122 5.14 5.79 -25.76
C ALA A 122 4.17 4.59 -25.75
N SER A 123 4.45 3.59 -24.91
CA SER A 123 3.65 2.37 -24.83
C SER A 123 2.25 2.63 -24.26
N PRO A 124 1.16 2.36 -25.00
CA PRO A 124 -0.20 2.47 -24.46
C PRO A 124 -0.42 1.52 -23.29
N MET A 125 0.26 0.36 -23.29
CA MET A 125 0.17 -0.58 -22.18
C MET A 125 0.78 0.02 -20.90
N LEU A 126 1.93 0.69 -21.02
CA LEU A 126 2.58 1.35 -19.89
C LEU A 126 1.73 2.52 -19.37
N PHE A 127 1.11 3.29 -20.29
CA PHE A 127 0.21 4.39 -19.95
C PHE A 127 -0.95 3.97 -19.03
N THR A 128 -1.53 2.78 -19.22
CA THR A 128 -2.61 2.31 -18.33
C THR A 128 -2.19 2.17 -16.88
N GLY A 129 -0.89 1.99 -16.62
CA GLY A 129 -0.33 1.91 -15.28
C GLY A 129 0.01 3.27 -14.66
N THR A 130 -0.01 4.38 -15.39
CA THR A 130 0.54 5.68 -14.92
C THR A 130 -0.36 6.44 -13.96
N VAL A 131 -1.58 5.94 -13.69
CA VAL A 131 -2.57 6.54 -12.82
C VAL A 131 -2.66 5.81 -11.48
N HIS A 132 -2.87 6.53 -10.38
CA HIS A 132 -2.92 5.95 -9.03
C HIS A 132 -3.99 4.87 -8.86
N ASN A 133 -5.10 4.96 -9.59
CA ASN A 133 -6.17 3.98 -9.54
C ASN A 133 -5.93 2.75 -10.44
N SER A 134 -4.79 2.65 -11.12
CA SER A 134 -4.48 1.55 -12.04
C SER A 134 -4.62 0.15 -11.43
N PRO A 135 -4.38 -0.10 -10.12
CA PRO A 135 -4.59 -1.43 -9.54
C PRO A 135 -6.06 -1.85 -9.39
N LEU A 136 -7.02 -0.91 -9.41
CA LEU A 136 -8.44 -1.23 -9.21
C LEU A 136 -9.00 -2.11 -10.34
N ALA A 137 -8.57 -1.89 -11.58
CA ALA A 137 -9.02 -2.70 -12.71
C ALA A 137 -8.52 -4.16 -12.62
N PRO A 138 -7.22 -4.43 -12.39
CA PRO A 138 -6.74 -5.78 -12.05
C PRO A 138 -7.47 -6.41 -10.87
N LEU A 139 -7.77 -5.66 -9.80
CA LEU A 139 -8.55 -6.19 -8.68
C LEU A 139 -9.92 -6.70 -9.12
N GLY A 140 -10.68 -5.91 -9.88
CA GLY A 140 -11.97 -6.33 -10.42
C GLY A 140 -11.87 -7.56 -11.32
N ILE A 141 -10.86 -7.61 -12.19
CA ILE A 141 -10.65 -8.73 -13.12
C ILE A 141 -10.25 -10.03 -12.40
N PHE A 142 -9.31 -9.95 -11.47
CA PHE A 142 -8.70 -11.13 -10.85
C PHE A 142 -9.41 -11.62 -9.58
N GLN A 143 -10.10 -10.72 -8.86
CA GLN A 143 -10.81 -11.05 -7.61
C GLN A 143 -12.34 -11.01 -7.77
N GLY A 144 -12.84 -10.61 -8.94
CA GLY A 144 -14.27 -10.48 -9.21
C GLY A 144 -14.97 -9.46 -8.31
N LEU A 145 -14.24 -8.43 -7.89
CA LEU A 145 -14.77 -7.30 -7.11
C LEU A 145 -15.57 -6.41 -8.06
N ARG A 146 -16.88 -6.27 -7.82
CA ARG A 146 -17.82 -5.50 -8.67
C ARG A 146 -18.48 -4.33 -7.95
N GLY A 147 -18.26 -4.20 -6.64
CA GLY A 147 -18.73 -3.09 -5.85
C GLY A 147 -18.05 -1.77 -6.21
N THR A 148 -18.49 -0.69 -5.57
CA THR A 148 -17.92 0.63 -5.80
C THR A 148 -16.43 0.68 -5.42
N SER A 149 -15.62 1.38 -6.23
CA SER A 149 -14.18 1.44 -6.04
C SER A 149 -13.70 2.89 -5.98
N TYR A 150 -12.90 3.21 -4.96
CA TYR A 150 -12.33 4.53 -4.74
C TYR A 150 -10.80 4.45 -4.69
N CYS A 151 -10.15 5.49 -5.19
CA CYS A 151 -8.72 5.71 -5.03
C CYS A 151 -8.50 7.02 -4.29
N ILE A 152 -7.80 6.97 -3.16
CA ILE A 152 -7.50 8.14 -2.32
C ILE A 152 -6.00 8.34 -2.30
N SER A 153 -5.57 9.54 -2.68
CA SER A 153 -4.19 9.98 -2.53
C SER A 153 -4.16 11.37 -1.89
N ASN A 154 -3.68 11.40 -0.65
CA ASN A 154 -3.62 12.60 0.20
C ASN A 154 -2.35 12.59 1.06
N PHE A 155 -1.24 12.08 0.51
CA PHE A 155 0.06 11.95 1.18
C PHE A 155 -0.06 11.42 2.61
N GLU A 156 0.45 12.14 3.62
CA GLU A 156 0.42 11.74 5.03
C GLU A 156 -0.99 11.55 5.59
N LYS A 157 -2.01 12.16 4.98
CA LYS A 157 -3.41 12.06 5.40
C LYS A 157 -4.19 10.98 4.67
N THR A 158 -3.58 10.24 3.76
CA THR A 158 -4.27 9.21 2.98
C THR A 158 -4.95 8.18 3.87
N PHE A 159 -4.27 7.71 4.94
CA PHE A 159 -4.87 6.73 5.87
C PHE A 159 -6.14 7.25 6.53
N SER A 160 -6.06 8.44 7.16
CA SER A 160 -7.21 9.06 7.83
C SER A 160 -8.33 9.43 6.85
N SER A 161 -7.99 9.88 5.64
CA SER A 161 -8.97 10.22 4.60
C SER A 161 -9.72 8.99 4.08
N SER A 162 -9.00 7.89 3.86
CA SER A 162 -9.61 6.62 3.43
C SER A 162 -10.48 6.00 4.53
N LEU A 163 -10.07 6.09 5.80
CA LEU A 163 -10.89 5.64 6.92
C LEU A 163 -12.15 6.48 7.09
N TYR A 164 -12.05 7.79 6.88
CA TYR A 164 -13.22 8.68 6.88
C TYR A 164 -14.21 8.29 5.77
N LEU A 165 -13.72 8.02 4.56
CA LEU A 165 -14.57 7.51 3.48
C LEU A 165 -15.19 6.15 3.84
N ALA A 166 -14.43 5.24 4.43
CA ALA A 166 -14.95 3.95 4.87
C ALA A 166 -16.07 4.10 5.91
N ASP A 167 -15.89 5.01 6.88
CA ASP A 167 -16.91 5.33 7.89
C ASP A 167 -18.19 5.87 7.24
N LEU A 168 -18.07 6.76 6.27
CA LEU A 168 -19.22 7.30 5.54
C LEU A 168 -19.98 6.21 4.76
N LEU A 169 -19.26 5.32 4.06
CA LEU A 169 -19.88 4.27 3.25
C LEU A 169 -20.60 3.23 4.12
N LEU A 170 -19.99 2.81 5.23
CA LEU A 170 -20.59 1.87 6.18
C LEU A 170 -21.77 2.51 6.94
N SER A 171 -21.58 3.70 7.52
CA SER A 171 -22.65 4.39 8.27
C SER A 171 -23.87 4.71 7.42
N SER A 172 -23.67 4.97 6.12
CA SER A 172 -24.74 5.25 5.16
C SER A 172 -25.31 4.00 4.49
N MET A 173 -24.86 2.79 4.87
CA MET A 173 -25.29 1.51 4.29
C MET A 173 -25.13 1.44 2.76
N VAL A 174 -24.12 2.11 2.21
CA VAL A 174 -23.78 2.01 0.78
C VAL A 174 -23.19 0.64 0.45
N CYS A 175 -22.53 0.02 1.42
CA CYS A 175 -21.96 -1.32 1.35
C CYS A 175 -21.90 -1.94 2.75
N GLU A 176 -21.89 -3.28 2.82
CA GLU A 176 -21.76 -4.01 4.10
C GLU A 176 -20.31 -4.35 4.45
N LYS A 177 -19.46 -4.48 3.44
CA LYS A 177 -18.03 -4.79 3.59
C LYS A 177 -17.17 -3.88 2.72
N ILE A 178 -16.00 -3.53 3.24
CA ILE A 178 -15.00 -2.73 2.53
C ILE A 178 -13.66 -3.45 2.57
N LEU A 179 -13.06 -3.62 1.39
CA LEU A 179 -11.64 -3.91 1.25
C LEU A 179 -10.88 -2.59 1.19
N LEU A 180 -10.22 -2.25 2.29
CA LEU A 180 -9.39 -1.06 2.41
C LEU A 180 -7.91 -1.44 2.25
N ILE A 181 -7.25 -0.98 1.19
CA ILE A 181 -5.86 -1.33 0.87
C ILE A 181 -5.03 -0.06 0.84
N PHE A 182 -3.83 -0.12 1.39
CA PHE A 182 -2.79 0.90 1.27
C PHE A 182 -1.56 0.29 0.66
N ALA A 183 -1.00 0.91 -0.36
CA ALA A 183 0.19 0.40 -1.02
C ALA A 183 0.99 1.52 -1.70
N ASP A 184 2.30 1.36 -1.70
CA ASP A 184 3.23 2.20 -2.45
C ASP A 184 4.49 1.41 -2.80
N GLU A 185 5.13 1.81 -3.89
CA GLU A 185 6.43 1.33 -4.32
C GLU A 185 7.48 2.44 -4.29
N ILE A 186 8.75 2.05 -4.25
CA ILE A 186 9.88 2.98 -4.27
C ILE A 186 10.40 3.05 -5.70
N SER A 187 10.60 4.29 -6.14
CA SER A 187 11.33 4.62 -7.38
C SER A 187 12.62 5.35 -7.02
N ASP A 188 13.55 5.33 -7.97
CA ASP A 188 14.81 6.06 -7.89
C ASP A 188 14.56 7.55 -7.61
N LEU A 189 13.66 8.19 -8.36
CA LEU A 189 13.37 9.61 -8.19
C LEU A 189 12.73 9.93 -6.82
N LEU A 190 11.83 9.08 -6.34
CA LEU A 190 11.21 9.24 -5.02
C LEU A 190 12.25 9.11 -3.90
N LEU A 191 13.09 8.08 -3.98
CA LEU A 191 14.14 7.83 -2.99
C LEU A 191 15.21 8.93 -3.01
N TYR A 192 15.56 9.43 -4.20
CA TYR A 192 16.42 10.59 -4.38
C TYR A 192 15.82 11.82 -3.65
N GLY A 193 14.55 12.12 -3.90
CA GLY A 193 13.83 13.22 -3.25
C GLY A 193 13.82 13.08 -1.73
N PHE A 194 13.52 11.88 -1.21
CA PHE A 194 13.58 11.59 0.22
C PHE A 194 14.97 11.83 0.80
N SER A 195 16.04 11.46 0.10
CA SER A 195 17.40 11.67 0.61
C SER A 195 17.84 13.13 0.74
N ASN A 196 17.09 14.06 0.13
CA ASN A 196 17.35 15.49 0.18
C ASN A 196 16.46 16.21 1.21
N ILE A 197 15.34 15.59 1.61
CA ILE A 197 14.33 16.18 2.50
C ILE A 197 14.32 15.50 3.87
N LEU A 198 14.53 14.19 3.90
CA LEU A 198 14.51 13.36 5.10
C LEU A 198 15.93 12.99 5.53
N LYS A 199 16.14 12.89 6.84
CA LYS A 199 17.37 12.34 7.41
C LYS A 199 17.30 10.81 7.34
N ILE A 200 17.82 10.22 6.27
CA ILE A 200 17.99 8.77 6.14
C ILE A 200 19.30 8.39 6.85
N ASP A 201 19.20 7.51 7.84
CA ASP A 201 20.29 6.98 8.65
C ASP A 201 20.22 5.45 8.64
N GLU A 202 21.26 4.81 8.10
CA GLU A 202 21.35 3.35 7.95
C GLU A 202 21.40 2.61 9.30
N ASP A 203 21.85 3.28 10.36
CA ASP A 203 21.88 2.69 11.70
C ASP A 203 20.55 2.90 12.44
N ASN A 204 19.71 3.80 11.92
CA ASN A 204 18.34 3.99 12.38
C ASN A 204 17.33 3.52 11.32
N ILE A 205 17.04 2.22 11.34
CA ILE A 205 16.07 1.55 10.44
C ILE A 205 14.71 2.27 10.34
N ARG A 206 14.32 3.03 11.36
CA ARG A 206 13.06 3.76 11.36
C ARG A 206 13.07 4.92 10.37
N THR A 207 14.23 5.36 9.89
CA THR A 207 14.38 6.48 8.95
C THR A 207 14.45 6.03 7.48
N ILE A 208 14.53 4.72 7.24
CA ILE A 208 14.76 4.12 5.93
C ILE A 208 13.41 3.90 5.24
N PRO A 209 13.18 4.51 4.06
CA PRO A 209 11.94 4.32 3.30
C PRO A 209 11.65 2.85 3.00
N GLN A 210 10.36 2.48 2.97
CA GLN A 210 9.94 1.10 2.80
C GLN A 210 8.82 0.96 1.79
N GLU A 211 8.97 0.04 0.84
CA GLU A 211 7.90 -0.44 -0.03
C GLU A 211 6.95 -1.41 0.65
N GLY A 212 5.76 -1.54 0.08
CA GLY A 212 4.76 -2.53 0.48
C GLY A 212 3.47 -1.83 0.85
N GLY A 213 2.81 -2.35 1.88
CA GLY A 213 1.49 -1.85 2.22
C GLY A 213 0.73 -2.77 3.15
N CYS A 214 -0.53 -2.43 3.40
CA CYS A 214 -1.42 -3.22 4.23
C CYS A 214 -2.84 -3.26 3.65
N ALA A 215 -3.61 -4.24 4.06
CA ALA A 215 -5.04 -4.29 3.77
C ALA A 215 -5.83 -4.59 5.05
N PHE A 216 -7.03 -4.04 5.10
CA PHE A 216 -8.02 -4.24 6.14
C PHE A 216 -9.33 -4.64 5.47
N LEU A 217 -9.98 -5.65 6.03
CA LEU A 217 -11.35 -5.99 5.73
C LEU A 217 -12.22 -5.33 6.79
N LEU A 218 -13.14 -4.46 6.40
CA LEU A 218 -14.06 -3.77 7.30
C LEU A 218 -15.49 -4.29 7.13
N GLY A 219 -16.28 -4.29 8.20
CA GLY A 219 -17.72 -4.58 8.13
C GLY A 219 -18.38 -4.63 9.51
N PHE A 220 -19.63 -5.11 9.53
CA PHE A 220 -20.52 -5.06 10.69
C PHE A 220 -20.41 -6.25 11.64
N GLU A 221 -19.84 -7.37 11.19
CA GLU A 221 -19.81 -8.63 11.93
C GLU A 221 -18.39 -9.08 12.23
N ASN A 222 -18.20 -9.73 13.39
CA ASN A 222 -16.92 -10.34 13.80
C ASN A 222 -15.72 -9.39 13.75
N PHE A 223 -15.94 -8.08 13.98
CA PHE A 223 -14.84 -7.12 14.01
C PHE A 223 -13.98 -7.27 15.27
N ILE A 224 -12.66 -7.27 15.08
CA ILE A 224 -11.65 -7.30 16.16
C ILE A 224 -11.42 -5.91 16.78
N LEU A 225 -11.71 -4.84 16.04
CA LEU A 225 -11.56 -3.47 16.52
C LEU A 225 -12.61 -2.54 15.89
N PRO A 226 -13.49 -1.92 16.69
CA PRO A 226 -14.46 -0.93 16.19
C PRO A 226 -13.79 0.25 15.51
N LEU A 227 -14.37 0.73 14.40
CA LEU A 227 -13.82 1.87 13.64
C LEU A 227 -13.75 3.14 14.50
N LYS A 228 -14.70 3.32 15.43
CA LYS A 228 -14.71 4.45 16.37
C LYS A 228 -13.44 4.52 17.23
N LYS A 229 -12.91 3.37 17.69
CA LYS A 229 -11.67 3.32 18.47
C LYS A 229 -10.44 3.68 17.63
N ILE A 230 -10.49 3.43 16.32
CA ILE A 230 -9.42 3.82 15.38
C ILE A 230 -9.41 5.34 15.20
N ASN A 231 -10.58 5.96 15.08
CA ASN A 231 -10.68 7.42 14.99
C ASN A 231 -10.14 8.12 16.25
N ASP A 232 -10.35 7.55 17.43
CA ASP A 232 -9.78 8.07 18.67
C ASP A 232 -8.24 7.91 18.69
N PHE A 233 -7.73 6.74 18.29
CA PHE A 233 -6.29 6.49 18.13
C PHE A 233 -5.61 7.50 17.18
N LEU A 234 -6.25 7.83 16.05
CA LEU A 234 -5.71 8.80 15.09
C LEU A 234 -5.65 10.22 15.65
N LYS A 235 -6.66 10.65 16.39
CA LYS A 235 -6.70 11.99 17.02
C LYS A 235 -5.60 12.17 18.06
N GLU A 236 -5.27 11.12 18.81
CA GLU A 236 -4.17 11.14 19.79
C GLU A 236 -2.80 11.22 19.10
N ARG A 237 -2.63 10.52 17.97
CA ARG A 237 -1.34 10.42 17.25
C ARG A 237 -1.00 11.63 16.39
N GLN A 238 -1.98 12.34 15.85
CA GLN A 238 -1.75 13.61 15.13
C GLN A 238 -0.98 14.65 15.96
N LYS A 239 -0.95 14.52 17.29
CA LYS A 239 -0.23 15.43 18.20
C LYS A 239 1.27 15.11 18.36
N ASN A 240 1.75 13.93 17.96
CA ASN A 240 3.07 13.40 18.32
C ASN A 240 3.93 12.93 17.12
N MET A 241 3.85 13.59 15.97
CA MET A 241 4.64 13.22 14.78
C MET A 241 6.11 13.67 14.87
N GLU A 242 6.92 12.98 15.68
CA GLU A 242 8.38 13.04 15.57
C GLU A 242 8.91 11.87 14.73
N ASN A 243 9.42 12.19 13.54
CA ASN A 243 10.33 11.42 12.67
C ASN A 243 10.18 9.88 12.67
N TYR A 244 9.15 9.39 11.97
CA TYR A 244 9.13 8.02 11.46
C TYR A 244 9.38 8.05 9.95
N GLY A 245 10.54 7.55 9.52
CA GLY A 245 10.81 7.16 8.13
C GLY A 245 10.21 5.81 7.74
N PHE A 246 9.09 5.41 8.33
CA PHE A 246 8.17 4.45 7.70
C PHE A 246 7.26 5.24 6.76
N THR A 247 7.89 5.82 5.73
CA THR A 247 7.23 6.60 4.69
C THR A 247 6.10 5.77 4.12
N TYR A 248 4.85 6.15 4.39
CA TYR A 248 3.66 6.18 3.52
C TYR A 248 2.41 6.36 4.38
N TYR A 249 2.30 5.61 5.51
CA TYR A 249 1.17 5.65 6.47
C TYR A 249 1.59 5.24 7.91
N PRO A 250 2.30 6.09 8.67
CA PRO A 250 2.79 5.70 10.00
C PRO A 250 1.67 5.23 10.93
N GLU A 251 0.49 5.85 10.88
CA GLU A 251 -0.65 5.46 11.71
C GLU A 251 -1.23 4.10 11.35
N ALA A 252 -1.23 3.74 10.06
CA ALA A 252 -1.70 2.43 9.60
C ALA A 252 -0.78 1.32 10.14
N PHE A 253 0.53 1.55 10.11
CA PHE A 253 1.51 0.58 10.61
C PHE A 253 1.44 0.42 12.12
N GLU A 254 1.31 1.52 12.86
CA GLU A 254 1.14 1.44 14.30
C GLU A 254 -0.17 0.77 14.70
N LEU A 255 -1.24 0.99 13.93
CA LEU A 255 -2.48 0.27 14.12
C LEU A 255 -2.27 -1.24 13.93
N LEU A 256 -1.59 -1.68 12.86
CA LEU A 256 -1.26 -3.10 12.65
C LEU A 256 -0.43 -3.68 13.79
N ILE A 257 0.59 -2.95 14.26
CA ILE A 257 1.43 -3.37 15.39
C ILE A 257 0.57 -3.54 16.66
N ASN A 258 -0.39 -2.66 16.89
CA ASN A 258 -1.29 -2.74 18.04
C ASN A 258 -2.32 -3.87 17.87
N LEU A 259 -2.83 -4.08 16.66
CA LEU A 259 -3.74 -5.20 16.35
C LEU A 259 -3.06 -6.56 16.57
N ASN A 260 -1.78 -6.70 16.24
CA ASN A 260 -1.01 -7.91 16.54
C ASN A 260 -0.81 -8.20 18.04
N LYS A 261 -0.97 -7.20 18.91
CA LYS A 261 -0.88 -7.38 20.37
C LYS A 261 -2.23 -7.73 21.00
N ILE A 262 -3.33 -7.50 20.28
CA ILE A 262 -4.65 -7.94 20.70
C ILE A 262 -4.67 -9.43 20.39
N ASP A 263 -4.48 -10.28 21.42
CA ASP A 263 -4.64 -11.73 21.29
C ASP A 263 -5.98 -12.01 20.61
N ILE A 264 -5.95 -12.41 19.34
CA ILE A 264 -7.11 -12.90 18.61
C ILE A 264 -7.36 -14.31 19.16
N LYS A 265 -8.13 -14.39 20.25
CA LYS A 265 -8.64 -15.65 20.80
C LYS A 265 -9.69 -16.26 19.89
#